data_AF-A0A5C3PZG8-F1
#
_entry.id   AF-A0A5C3PZG8-F1
#
_cell.length_a   1.000
_cell.length_b   1.000
_cell.length_c   1.000
_cell.angle_alpha   90.00
_cell.angle_beta   90.00
_cell.angle_gamma   90.00
#
_symmetry.space_group_name_H-M   'P 1'
#
loop_
_entity.id
_entity.type
_entity.pdbx_description
1 polymer ?
#
loop_
_entity_poly.entity_id
_entity_poly.type
_entity_poly.pdbx_seq_one_letter_code
_entity_poly.pdbx_strand_id
1 'polypeptide(L)'
;MSDLTSEISVCEAAYPTVPGLNDETCHETLPAYSPNGSLVPMIPRQNNRYERATLLNPEYIKIPRGLHTALMLEEPPYIAQGWTVSVNPEGSPFYIHRDKHLITDDPIQQAGICDKIMESEKRLSLLVETEGLKLPDDYECYITCDAESDKCKYYYVDYSTQTVFWLEEIDPERHDINMAPVCSVAQMKHLLQEQYWLHNEYFPYRSVPSSLRKELVAVFRQGRADQLTSTLSTFPYDAQQCKQFLQVIDVETDCDEYMTWTIARLFATIARHRYHTFFGEDHARISRDQKRFEVIKYERTFVIKLISALLFNLPKTRLAELNDLAADDVAYAIHWREFAVELLRGWRDSSYLSAGLLMIAATSISRPNNPISAALGSASVVLALGGLVSSGLLLQWYAGADTRKFDAPFVATHLGLIICPRHGYEPMAQAYSLPRALVFWSIIFLALHMLSAVVDLTGLIVQAPAFLLAGIFVIAICQLHQSLRCAFAVASVEKEKVY
;
A
#
# COMPACT_ATOMS: atom_id res chain seq x y z
N MET A 1 36.73 2.47 -26.20
CA MET A 1 37.14 2.69 -27.60
C MET A 1 36.72 1.46 -28.38
N SER A 2 35.96 1.69 -29.45
CA SER A 2 35.40 0.76 -30.47
C SER A 2 34.29 -0.23 -30.06
N ASP A 3 33.16 -0.03 -30.74
CA ASP A 3 31.89 -0.73 -30.84
C ASP A 3 31.93 -2.23 -31.14
N LEU A 4 30.86 -2.93 -30.73
CA LEU A 4 30.09 -3.79 -31.65
C LEU A 4 28.68 -4.05 -31.09
N THR A 5 27.70 -3.69 -31.91
CA THR A 5 26.25 -3.79 -31.76
C THR A 5 25.74 -5.23 -31.89
N SER A 6 24.65 -5.54 -31.19
CA SER A 6 23.80 -6.71 -31.44
C SER A 6 22.40 -6.42 -30.89
N GLU A 7 21.54 -5.91 -31.77
CA GLU A 7 20.09 -5.83 -31.60
C GLU A 7 19.50 -7.23 -31.37
N ILE A 8 18.57 -7.36 -30.42
CA ILE A 8 17.69 -8.53 -30.30
C ILE A 8 16.25 -8.05 -30.40
N SER A 9 15.63 -8.49 -31.49
CA SER A 9 14.23 -8.38 -31.89
C SER A 9 13.26 -8.83 -30.80
N VAL A 10 12.26 -7.99 -30.51
CA VAL A 10 11.09 -8.33 -29.69
C VAL A 10 9.99 -8.77 -30.64
N CYS A 11 9.54 -10.02 -30.49
CA CYS A 11 8.45 -10.59 -31.26
C CYS A 11 7.09 -10.00 -30.85
N GLU A 12 6.42 -9.41 -31.82
CA GLU A 12 5.05 -8.90 -31.77
C GLU A 12 4.05 -10.06 -31.90
N ALA A 13 3.05 -10.12 -31.01
CA ALA A 13 2.01 -11.15 -31.05
C ALA A 13 0.85 -10.69 -31.95
N ALA A 14 0.61 -11.44 -33.04
CA ALA A 14 -0.46 -11.20 -33.99
C ALA A 14 -1.82 -11.68 -33.44
N TYR A 15 -2.84 -10.81 -33.49
CA TYR A 15 -4.25 -11.19 -33.35
C TYR A 15 -4.91 -11.29 -34.73
N PRO A 16 -5.92 -12.17 -34.91
CA PRO A 16 -6.48 -12.47 -36.23
C PRO A 16 -7.49 -11.41 -36.69
N THR A 17 -7.34 -10.97 -37.94
CA THR A 17 -8.20 -10.04 -38.68
C THR A 17 -9.46 -10.75 -39.20
N VAL A 18 -10.64 -10.14 -38.99
CA VAL A 18 -11.90 -10.49 -39.68
C VAL A 18 -12.18 -9.42 -40.74
N PRO A 19 -12.52 -9.77 -42.00
CA PRO A 19 -12.65 -8.78 -43.07
C PRO A 19 -14.09 -8.28 -43.27
N GLY A 20 -14.23 -6.95 -43.31
CA GLY A 20 -15.08 -6.21 -44.26
C GLY A 20 -16.59 -6.12 -44.01
N LEU A 21 -17.06 -4.91 -43.68
CA LEU A 21 -18.23 -4.32 -44.33
C LEU A 21 -18.05 -2.80 -44.36
N ASN A 22 -17.98 -2.24 -45.57
CA ASN A 22 -18.03 -0.81 -45.83
C ASN A 22 -19.47 -0.36 -45.68
N ASP A 23 -19.72 0.66 -44.87
CA ASP A 23 -20.86 1.55 -45.07
C ASP A 23 -20.43 2.98 -44.71
N GLU A 24 -20.42 3.84 -45.71
CA GLU A 24 -20.31 5.29 -45.57
C GLU A 24 -21.66 5.79 -45.05
N THR A 25 -21.72 6.54 -43.94
CA THR A 25 -22.53 7.77 -43.82
C THR A 25 -22.42 8.43 -42.44
N CYS A 26 -22.18 9.74 -42.47
CA CYS A 26 -22.58 10.74 -41.47
C CYS A 26 -22.21 10.50 -40.00
N HIS A 27 -21.00 10.90 -39.62
CA HIS A 27 -20.79 11.51 -38.31
C HIS A 27 -20.25 12.92 -38.50
N GLU A 28 -21.09 13.92 -38.21
CA GLU A 28 -20.62 15.23 -37.79
C GLU A 28 -19.59 15.00 -36.69
N THR A 29 -18.38 15.53 -36.89
CA THR A 29 -17.35 15.57 -35.87
C THR A 29 -17.84 16.48 -34.75
N LEU A 30 -18.47 15.89 -33.73
CA LEU A 30 -18.58 16.46 -32.40
C LEU A 30 -17.18 16.88 -31.93
N PRO A 31 -17.01 18.00 -31.21
CA PRO A 31 -15.70 18.41 -30.72
C PRO A 31 -15.27 17.46 -29.60
N ALA A 32 -14.71 16.31 -29.95
CA ALA A 32 -14.03 15.44 -29.00
C ALA A 32 -12.98 16.27 -28.25
N TYR A 33 -12.91 16.17 -26.92
CA TYR A 33 -11.76 16.62 -26.15
C TYR A 33 -10.50 15.94 -26.72
N SER A 34 -9.85 16.60 -27.66
CA SER A 34 -8.48 16.31 -28.00
C SER A 34 -7.63 16.58 -26.75
N PRO A 35 -6.54 15.83 -26.51
CA PRO A 35 -5.49 16.22 -25.55
C PRO A 35 -4.96 17.66 -25.74
N ASN A 36 -5.29 18.28 -26.90
CA ASN A 36 -5.00 19.65 -27.27
C ASN A 36 -6.13 20.66 -26.93
N GLY A 37 -7.22 20.24 -26.30
CA GLY A 37 -8.31 21.11 -25.85
C GLY A 37 -7.92 21.98 -24.66
N SER A 38 -8.62 23.11 -24.50
CA SER A 38 -8.44 24.01 -23.35
C SER A 38 -9.05 23.47 -22.05
N LEU A 39 -9.93 22.48 -22.14
CA LEU A 39 -10.61 21.88 -21.01
C LEU A 39 -10.28 20.39 -20.98
N VAL A 40 -9.78 19.92 -19.84
CA VAL A 40 -9.28 18.56 -19.69
C VAL A 40 -9.98 17.89 -18.50
N PRO A 41 -10.53 16.69 -18.66
CA PRO A 41 -11.11 15.97 -17.54
C PRO A 41 -10.02 15.59 -16.52
N MET A 42 -10.32 15.65 -15.24
CA MET A 42 -9.44 15.16 -14.17
C MET A 42 -10.25 14.43 -13.10
N ILE A 43 -9.57 13.75 -12.18
CA ILE A 43 -10.16 13.26 -10.93
C ILE A 43 -9.71 14.13 -9.75
N PRO A 44 -10.51 14.23 -8.66
CA PRO A 44 -10.13 14.89 -7.42
C PRO A 44 -8.72 14.55 -6.93
N ARG A 45 -8.32 13.28 -6.98
CA ARG A 45 -6.97 12.84 -6.55
C ARG A 45 -5.81 13.53 -7.30
N GLN A 46 -6.02 14.00 -8.52
CA GLN A 46 -5.00 14.73 -9.30
C GLN A 46 -4.87 16.21 -8.89
N ASN A 47 -5.59 16.66 -7.85
CA ASN A 47 -5.40 17.99 -7.31
C ASN A 47 -4.03 18.07 -6.59
N ASN A 48 -3.23 19.06 -6.98
CA ASN A 48 -1.85 19.25 -6.52
C ASN A 48 -1.74 19.98 -5.15
N ARG A 49 -2.82 20.05 -4.37
CA ARG A 49 -2.90 20.76 -3.07
C ARG A 49 -1.72 20.49 -2.14
N TYR A 50 -1.30 19.23 -2.01
CA TYR A 50 -0.19 18.83 -1.15
C TYR A 50 1.20 19.02 -1.78
N GLU A 51 1.28 19.30 -3.07
CA GLU A 51 2.53 19.43 -3.85
C GLU A 51 2.91 20.90 -4.10
N ARG A 52 2.03 21.86 -3.78
CA ARG A 52 2.27 23.30 -3.93
C ARG A 52 3.43 23.77 -3.04
N ALA A 53 4.64 23.77 -3.59
CA ALA A 53 5.85 24.24 -2.93
C ALA A 53 6.19 25.69 -3.33
N THR A 54 5.42 26.66 -2.82
CA THR A 54 5.74 28.08 -3.00
C THR A 54 6.60 28.58 -1.84
N LEU A 55 7.80 29.07 -2.15
CA LEU A 55 8.65 29.72 -1.16
C LEU A 55 8.10 31.12 -0.85
N LEU A 56 7.94 31.43 0.43
CA LEU A 56 7.46 32.72 0.90
C LEU A 56 8.62 33.54 1.46
N ASN A 57 8.66 34.83 1.12
CA ASN A 57 9.58 35.78 1.72
C ASN A 57 8.82 36.62 2.76
N PRO A 58 9.22 36.61 4.04
CA PRO A 58 8.56 37.41 5.05
C PRO A 58 8.82 38.89 4.82
N GLU A 59 7.77 39.70 4.80
CA GLU A 59 7.86 41.15 4.63
C GLU A 59 7.18 41.89 5.78
N TYR A 60 7.76 43.02 6.19
CA TYR A 60 7.12 43.92 7.16
C TYR A 60 6.04 44.73 6.47
N ILE A 61 4.78 44.35 6.70
CA ILE A 61 3.61 45.08 6.21
C ILE A 61 3.18 46.10 7.28
N LYS A 62 2.90 47.34 6.86
CA LYS A 62 2.28 48.33 7.76
C LYS A 62 0.89 47.84 8.15
N ILE A 63 0.63 47.66 9.44
CA ILE A 63 -0.67 47.24 9.95
C ILE A 63 -1.68 48.37 9.70
N PRO A 64 -2.66 48.21 8.79
CA PRO A 64 -3.67 49.22 8.54
C PRO A 64 -4.53 49.44 9.80
N ARG A 65 -4.99 50.68 10.00
CA ARG A 65 -5.85 51.02 11.14
C ARG A 65 -7.14 50.20 11.07
N GLY A 66 -7.41 49.43 12.11
CA GLY A 66 -8.64 48.64 12.20
C GLY A 66 -8.65 47.36 11.36
N LEU A 67 -7.49 46.89 10.87
CA LEU A 67 -7.37 45.60 10.18
C LEU A 67 -7.95 44.47 11.05
N HIS A 68 -8.86 43.67 10.49
CA HIS A 68 -9.60 42.59 11.17
C HIS A 68 -10.45 43.05 12.38
N THR A 69 -10.90 44.31 12.39
CA THR A 69 -11.80 44.81 13.45
C THR A 69 -13.16 45.21 12.89
N ALA A 70 -14.19 45.12 13.72
CA ALA A 70 -15.54 45.62 13.38
C ALA A 70 -15.59 47.15 13.13
N LEU A 71 -14.50 47.88 13.41
CA LEU A 71 -14.41 49.33 13.19
C LEU A 71 -14.28 49.70 11.71
N MET A 72 -13.86 48.77 10.85
CA MET A 72 -13.72 48.92 9.40
C MET A 72 -14.25 47.62 8.76
N LEU A 73 -15.58 47.54 8.61
CA LEU A 73 -16.30 46.40 8.02
C LEU A 73 -16.30 46.41 6.49
N GLU A 74 -15.50 47.27 5.83
CA GLU A 74 -15.38 47.16 4.38
C GLU A 74 -14.87 45.76 4.06
N GLU A 75 -15.76 44.96 3.45
CA GLU A 75 -15.43 43.66 2.89
C GLU A 75 -14.15 43.84 2.08
N PRO A 76 -13.14 42.97 2.26
CA PRO A 76 -11.91 43.15 1.54
C PRO A 76 -12.21 43.23 0.03
N PRO A 77 -11.77 44.28 -0.69
CA PRO A 77 -12.20 44.58 -2.06
C PRO A 77 -11.65 43.60 -3.12
N TYR A 78 -11.20 42.41 -2.72
CA TYR A 78 -10.47 41.48 -3.56
C TYR A 78 -11.25 40.21 -3.96
N ILE A 79 -12.44 39.96 -3.41
CA ILE A 79 -13.23 38.77 -3.79
C ILE A 79 -14.14 39.14 -4.96
N ALA A 80 -13.99 38.44 -6.09
CA ALA A 80 -14.82 38.64 -7.27
C ALA A 80 -16.30 38.43 -6.93
N GLN A 81 -17.18 39.22 -7.56
CA GLN A 81 -18.62 39.18 -7.28
C GLN A 81 -19.19 37.77 -7.50
N GLY A 82 -19.97 37.27 -6.54
CA GLY A 82 -20.56 35.92 -6.58
C GLY A 82 -19.71 34.83 -5.93
N TRP A 83 -18.44 35.11 -5.62
CA TRP A 83 -17.56 34.18 -4.93
C TRP A 83 -17.57 34.37 -3.42
N THR A 84 -17.42 33.27 -2.71
CA THR A 84 -17.19 33.24 -1.26
C THR A 84 -15.91 32.46 -0.97
N VAL A 85 -15.16 32.88 0.04
CA VAL A 85 -13.95 32.18 0.48
C VAL A 85 -14.27 31.28 1.66
N SER A 86 -13.71 30.08 1.65
CA SER A 86 -13.74 29.15 2.77
C SER A 86 -12.35 28.54 2.96
N VAL A 87 -12.09 27.98 4.14
CA VAL A 87 -10.76 27.46 4.49
C VAL A 87 -10.92 26.02 4.90
N ASN A 88 -10.21 25.14 4.22
CA ASN A 88 -10.18 23.74 4.60
C ASN A 88 -9.59 23.59 6.02
N PRO A 89 -10.02 22.63 6.84
CA PRO A 89 -9.45 22.35 8.17
C PRO A 89 -7.92 22.24 8.22
N GLU A 90 -7.26 21.85 7.13
CA GLU A 90 -5.79 21.78 7.04
C GLU A 90 -5.12 23.12 6.66
N GLY A 91 -5.91 24.18 6.39
CA GLY A 91 -5.46 25.57 6.32
C GLY A 91 -5.43 26.20 4.92
N SER A 92 -5.69 25.45 3.84
CA SER A 92 -5.71 26.02 2.48
C SER A 92 -7.05 26.67 2.16
N PRO A 93 -7.06 27.87 1.53
CA PRO A 93 -8.29 28.50 1.07
C PRO A 93 -8.83 27.82 -0.19
N PHE A 94 -10.14 27.92 -0.37
CA PHE A 94 -10.85 27.59 -1.60
C PHE A 94 -12.02 28.55 -1.80
N TYR A 95 -12.54 28.62 -3.02
CA TYR A 95 -13.51 29.61 -3.46
C TYR A 95 -14.73 28.92 -4.04
N ILE A 96 -15.91 29.40 -3.63
CA ILE A 96 -17.20 28.81 -3.98
C ILE A 96 -18.06 29.87 -4.67
N HIS A 97 -18.63 29.55 -5.82
CA HIS A 97 -19.65 30.34 -6.50
C HIS A 97 -20.97 29.58 -6.50
N ARG A 98 -21.81 29.83 -5.50
CA ARG A 98 -23.04 29.05 -5.24
C ARG A 98 -24.02 29.05 -6.41
N ASP A 99 -24.26 30.21 -7.02
CA ASP A 99 -25.27 30.33 -8.09
C ASP A 99 -24.89 29.56 -9.37
N LYS A 100 -23.60 29.28 -9.56
CA LYS A 100 -23.07 28.53 -10.72
C LYS A 100 -22.65 27.11 -10.36
N HIS A 101 -22.84 26.71 -9.10
CA HIS A 101 -22.38 25.41 -8.60
C HIS A 101 -20.87 25.18 -8.86
N LEU A 102 -20.06 26.24 -8.77
CA LEU A 102 -18.61 26.16 -9.05
C LEU A 102 -17.77 26.19 -7.79
N ILE A 103 -16.67 25.45 -7.84
CA ILE A 103 -15.65 25.47 -6.80
C ILE A 103 -14.24 25.38 -7.39
N THR A 104 -13.29 26.05 -6.74
CA THR A 104 -11.88 26.06 -7.12
C THR A 104 -10.98 26.35 -5.91
N ASP A 105 -9.77 25.82 -5.91
CA ASP A 105 -8.69 26.18 -4.98
C ASP A 105 -7.60 27.02 -5.66
N ASP A 106 -7.86 27.53 -6.86
CA ASP A 106 -6.97 28.48 -7.50
C ASP A 106 -7.18 29.88 -6.93
N PRO A 107 -6.10 30.67 -6.79
CA PRO A 107 -6.18 32.01 -6.20
C PRO A 107 -6.86 32.97 -7.16
N ILE A 108 -8.20 33.03 -7.12
CA ILE A 108 -9.05 33.85 -8.02
C ILE A 108 -8.73 35.35 -7.98
N GLN A 109 -8.01 35.82 -6.96
CA GLN A 109 -7.54 37.19 -6.83
C GLN A 109 -6.35 37.51 -7.75
N GLN A 110 -5.64 36.49 -8.23
CA GLN A 110 -4.57 36.69 -9.21
C GLN A 110 -5.19 37.04 -10.57
N ALA A 111 -4.59 38.02 -11.24
CA ALA A 111 -5.10 38.56 -12.49
C ALA A 111 -5.26 37.44 -13.54
N GLY A 112 -6.44 37.37 -14.16
CA GLY A 112 -6.77 36.44 -15.23
C GLY A 112 -7.25 35.04 -14.81
N ILE A 113 -7.01 34.59 -13.57
CA ILE A 113 -7.46 33.26 -13.12
C ILE A 113 -8.99 33.19 -13.06
N CYS A 114 -9.63 34.18 -12.43
CA CYS A 114 -11.10 34.23 -12.35
C CYS A 114 -11.74 34.24 -13.75
N ASP A 115 -11.19 35.02 -14.68
CA ASP A 115 -11.71 35.10 -16.06
C ASP A 115 -11.59 33.75 -16.79
N LYS A 116 -10.46 33.06 -16.65
CA LYS A 116 -10.23 31.73 -17.22
C LYS A 116 -11.22 30.68 -16.69
N ILE A 117 -11.49 30.70 -15.39
CA ILE A 117 -12.45 29.78 -14.75
C ILE A 117 -13.88 30.06 -15.25
N MET A 118 -14.26 31.33 -15.34
CA MET A 118 -15.60 31.71 -15.81
C MET A 118 -15.79 31.45 -17.30
N GLU A 119 -14.76 31.61 -18.12
CA GLU A 119 -14.79 31.21 -19.53
C GLU A 119 -14.92 29.69 -19.68
N SER A 120 -14.22 28.93 -18.84
CA SER A 120 -14.29 27.47 -18.78
C SER A 120 -15.69 26.99 -18.39
N GLU A 121 -16.30 27.57 -17.35
CA GLU A 121 -17.68 27.25 -16.99
C GLU A 121 -18.64 27.58 -18.13
N LYS A 122 -18.49 28.73 -18.79
CA LYS A 122 -19.36 29.09 -19.92
C LYS A 122 -19.28 28.07 -21.06
N ARG A 123 -18.09 27.51 -21.33
CA ARG A 123 -17.90 26.45 -22.33
C ARG A 123 -18.59 25.15 -21.92
N LEU A 124 -18.47 24.76 -20.64
CA LEU A 124 -19.15 23.59 -20.11
C LEU A 124 -20.68 23.74 -20.13
N SER A 125 -21.20 24.91 -19.74
CA SER A 125 -22.63 25.22 -19.78
C SER A 125 -23.17 25.19 -21.21
N LEU A 126 -22.42 25.72 -22.19
CA LEU A 126 -22.77 25.63 -23.60
C LEU A 126 -22.80 24.17 -24.09
N LEU A 127 -21.86 23.34 -23.64
CA LEU A 127 -21.84 21.90 -23.98
C LEU A 127 -23.09 21.19 -23.44
N VAL A 128 -23.46 21.44 -22.18
CA VAL A 128 -24.69 20.91 -21.58
C VAL A 128 -25.93 21.30 -22.39
N GLU A 129 -26.04 22.57 -22.80
CA GLU A 129 -27.15 23.06 -23.62
C GLU A 129 -27.17 22.45 -25.02
N THR A 130 -26.00 22.35 -25.67
CA THR A 130 -25.87 21.88 -27.05
C THR A 130 -26.18 20.39 -27.17
N GLU A 131 -25.70 19.60 -26.22
CA GLU A 131 -25.92 18.14 -26.17
C GLU A 131 -27.25 17.77 -25.49
N GLY A 132 -28.00 18.76 -24.97
CA GLY A 132 -29.27 18.53 -24.29
C GLY A 132 -29.14 17.68 -23.02
N LEU A 133 -28.00 17.77 -22.33
CA LEU A 133 -27.71 16.99 -21.14
C LEU A 133 -28.54 17.49 -19.96
N LYS A 134 -29.13 16.55 -19.20
CA LYS A 134 -29.80 16.87 -17.94
C LYS A 134 -28.84 16.64 -16.78
N LEU A 135 -28.36 17.72 -16.17
CA LEU A 135 -27.54 17.64 -14.96
C LEU A 135 -28.38 17.12 -13.77
N PRO A 136 -27.73 16.49 -12.75
CA PRO A 136 -28.39 16.10 -11.51
C PRO A 136 -29.01 17.32 -10.79
N ASP A 137 -30.00 17.08 -9.92
CA ASP A 137 -30.63 18.17 -9.17
C ASP A 137 -29.67 18.81 -8.14
N ASP A 138 -28.72 18.02 -7.62
CA ASP A 138 -27.73 18.47 -6.64
C ASP A 138 -26.32 18.08 -7.11
N TYR A 139 -25.66 19.03 -7.77
CA TYR A 139 -24.33 18.86 -8.32
C TYR A 139 -23.40 20.03 -7.99
N GLU A 140 -22.12 19.79 -8.20
CA GLU A 140 -21.05 20.80 -8.14
C GLU A 140 -20.02 20.53 -9.23
N CYS A 141 -19.42 21.58 -9.77
CA CYS A 141 -18.38 21.53 -10.78
C CYS A 141 -17.11 22.14 -10.21
N TYR A 142 -16.03 21.35 -10.19
CA TYR A 142 -14.72 21.84 -9.84
C TYR A 142 -13.95 22.22 -11.10
N ILE A 143 -13.30 23.38 -11.08
CA ILE A 143 -12.41 23.83 -12.15
C ILE A 143 -11.10 24.32 -11.54
N THR A 144 -9.99 23.90 -12.13
CA THR A 144 -8.65 24.47 -11.86
C THR A 144 -7.98 24.83 -13.18
N CYS A 145 -7.22 25.90 -13.22
CA CYS A 145 -6.48 26.36 -14.38
C CYS A 145 -4.99 26.30 -14.09
N ASP A 146 -4.25 25.82 -15.09
CA ASP A 146 -2.80 25.87 -15.05
C ASP A 146 -2.32 27.33 -15.14
N ALA A 147 -1.37 27.70 -14.28
CA ALA A 147 -0.80 29.04 -14.29
C ALA A 147 0.07 29.29 -15.53
N GLU A 148 0.67 28.23 -16.10
CA GLU A 148 1.61 28.30 -17.21
C GLU A 148 0.96 27.99 -18.57
N SER A 149 -0.26 27.46 -18.59
CA SER A 149 -0.99 27.15 -19.82
C SER A 149 -2.41 27.73 -19.85
N ASP A 150 -3.03 27.73 -21.02
CA ASP A 150 -4.45 28.09 -21.18
C ASP A 150 -5.37 26.87 -21.01
N LYS A 151 -4.87 25.81 -20.35
CA LYS A 151 -5.65 24.62 -20.05
C LYS A 151 -6.24 24.72 -18.65
N CYS A 152 -7.53 24.47 -18.54
CA CYS A 152 -8.21 24.23 -17.29
C CYS A 152 -8.63 22.77 -17.21
N LYS A 153 -8.60 22.22 -16.01
CA LYS A 153 -9.05 20.87 -15.71
C LYS A 153 -10.36 20.92 -14.95
N TYR A 154 -11.22 19.92 -15.14
CA TYR A 154 -12.52 19.90 -14.49
C TYR A 154 -13.02 18.50 -14.13
N TYR A 155 -13.98 18.46 -13.22
CA TYR A 155 -14.87 17.33 -12.99
C TYR A 155 -16.19 17.81 -12.37
N TYR A 156 -17.21 16.97 -12.46
CA TYR A 156 -18.48 17.18 -11.76
C TYR A 156 -18.64 16.20 -10.60
N VAL A 157 -19.44 16.61 -9.64
CA VAL A 157 -19.78 15.87 -8.42
C VAL A 157 -21.30 15.79 -8.35
N ASP A 158 -21.85 14.59 -8.18
CA ASP A 158 -23.26 14.35 -7.91
C ASP A 158 -23.45 13.94 -6.45
N TYR A 159 -24.13 14.78 -5.67
CA TYR A 159 -24.39 14.54 -4.25
C TYR A 159 -25.52 13.53 -4.01
N SER A 160 -26.36 13.27 -5.01
CA SER A 160 -27.45 12.29 -4.92
C SER A 160 -26.90 10.86 -5.00
N THR A 161 -25.98 10.63 -5.94
CA THR A 161 -25.35 9.31 -6.13
C THR A 161 -24.02 9.16 -5.38
N GLN A 162 -23.49 10.27 -4.84
CA GLN A 162 -22.20 10.36 -4.15
C GLN A 162 -21.05 9.91 -5.05
N THR A 163 -21.03 10.38 -6.30
CA THR A 163 -20.00 10.02 -7.29
C THR A 163 -19.49 11.25 -8.04
N VAL A 164 -18.31 11.13 -8.63
CA VAL A 164 -17.83 12.08 -9.65
C VAL A 164 -18.23 11.62 -11.04
N PHE A 165 -18.42 12.56 -11.95
CA PHE A 165 -18.74 12.30 -13.35
C PHE A 165 -18.18 13.39 -14.28
N TRP A 166 -18.28 13.15 -15.57
CA TRP A 166 -17.90 14.09 -16.64
C TRP A 166 -19.05 14.20 -17.65
N LEU A 167 -19.05 15.26 -18.45
CA LEU A 167 -20.10 15.50 -19.44
C LEU A 167 -19.95 14.62 -20.69
N GLU A 168 -18.75 14.11 -20.92
CA GLU A 168 -18.43 13.23 -22.05
C GLU A 168 -17.89 11.89 -21.57
N GLU A 169 -17.85 10.93 -22.48
CA GLU A 169 -17.26 9.62 -22.22
C GLU A 169 -15.74 9.74 -22.03
N ILE A 170 -15.26 9.14 -20.94
CA ILE A 170 -13.85 9.18 -20.56
C ILE A 170 -13.26 7.78 -20.66
N ASP A 171 -12.20 7.67 -21.46
CA ASP A 171 -11.27 6.54 -21.41
C ASP A 171 -10.10 6.88 -20.45
N PRO A 172 -10.00 6.26 -19.27
CA PRO A 172 -8.99 6.61 -18.29
C PRO A 172 -7.55 6.46 -18.80
N GLU A 173 -7.29 5.48 -19.67
CA GLU A 173 -5.95 5.22 -20.23
C GLU A 173 -5.56 6.30 -21.23
N ARG A 174 -6.49 6.71 -22.11
CA ARG A 174 -6.22 7.71 -23.15
C ARG A 174 -6.24 9.15 -22.64
N HIS A 175 -7.03 9.42 -21.61
CA HIS A 175 -7.21 10.77 -21.07
C HIS A 175 -6.27 11.10 -19.91
N ASP A 176 -5.27 10.25 -19.63
CA ASP A 176 -4.31 10.41 -18.52
C ASP A 176 -5.02 10.59 -17.16
N ILE A 177 -6.12 9.86 -16.99
CA ILE A 177 -6.85 9.79 -15.73
C ILE A 177 -6.34 8.55 -15.03
N ASN A 178 -5.45 8.78 -14.06
CA ASN A 178 -4.78 7.75 -13.26
C ASN A 178 -5.73 7.04 -12.28
N MET A 179 -6.80 6.48 -12.81
CA MET A 179 -7.81 5.69 -12.10
C MET A 179 -7.49 4.21 -12.27
N ALA A 180 -7.73 3.43 -11.22
CA ALA A 180 -7.42 2.00 -11.24
C ALA A 180 -8.36 1.25 -12.21
N PRO A 181 -7.89 0.16 -12.87
CA PRO A 181 -8.73 -0.65 -13.75
C PRO A 181 -9.85 -1.35 -12.96
N VAL A 182 -10.95 -1.67 -13.65
CA VAL A 182 -12.14 -2.29 -13.06
C VAL A 182 -12.56 -3.53 -13.84
N CYS A 183 -13.23 -4.46 -13.16
CA CYS A 183 -13.83 -5.66 -13.74
C CYS A 183 -15.35 -5.51 -13.98
N SER A 184 -15.98 -4.49 -13.40
CA SER A 184 -17.42 -4.26 -13.52
C SER A 184 -17.79 -2.78 -13.31
N VAL A 185 -19.01 -2.41 -13.73
CA VAL A 185 -19.59 -1.08 -13.46
C VAL A 185 -19.86 -0.89 -11.96
N ALA A 186 -20.22 -1.95 -11.24
CA ALA A 186 -20.42 -1.90 -9.79
C ALA A 186 -19.10 -1.56 -9.07
N GLN A 187 -18.00 -2.17 -9.48
CA GLN A 187 -16.66 -1.85 -8.98
C GLN A 187 -16.24 -0.42 -9.34
N MET A 188 -16.54 0.05 -10.56
CA MET A 188 -16.27 1.44 -11.00
C MET A 188 -16.94 2.45 -10.07
N LYS A 189 -18.19 2.20 -9.68
CA LYS A 189 -18.92 3.08 -8.76
C LYS A 189 -18.14 3.34 -7.47
N HIS A 190 -17.45 2.35 -6.93
CA HIS A 190 -16.65 2.52 -5.71
C HIS A 190 -15.43 3.44 -5.90
N LEU A 191 -14.80 3.42 -7.08
CA LEU A 191 -13.73 4.39 -7.39
C LEU A 191 -14.28 5.81 -7.53
N LEU A 192 -15.42 5.97 -8.21
CA LEU A 192 -16.08 7.27 -8.35
C LEU A 192 -16.57 7.80 -7.00
N GLN A 193 -17.02 6.93 -6.10
CA GLN A 193 -17.37 7.26 -4.72
C GLN A 193 -16.14 7.69 -3.91
N GLU A 194 -15.01 7.01 -4.06
CA GLU A 194 -13.76 7.45 -3.42
C GLU A 194 -13.41 8.87 -3.85
N GLN A 195 -13.48 9.17 -5.15
CA GLN A 195 -13.24 10.51 -5.67
C GLN A 195 -14.23 11.54 -5.12
N TYR A 196 -15.52 11.21 -5.02
CA TYR A 196 -16.53 12.07 -4.40
C TYR A 196 -16.15 12.42 -2.96
N TRP A 197 -15.71 11.45 -2.17
CA TRP A 197 -15.31 11.70 -0.79
C TRP A 197 -14.00 12.48 -0.70
N LEU A 198 -13.04 12.28 -1.62
CA LEU A 198 -11.86 13.14 -1.71
C LEU A 198 -12.20 14.61 -2.04
N HIS A 199 -13.18 14.84 -2.90
CA HIS A 199 -13.69 16.18 -3.16
C HIS A 199 -14.23 16.84 -1.89
N ASN A 200 -15.07 16.12 -1.13
CA ASN A 200 -15.62 16.61 0.14
C ASN A 200 -14.54 16.79 1.23
N GLU A 201 -13.45 16.00 1.19
CA GLU A 201 -12.28 16.21 2.04
C GLU A 201 -11.56 17.51 1.69
N TYR A 202 -11.38 17.81 0.41
CA TYR A 202 -10.69 19.02 -0.04
C TYR A 202 -11.54 20.28 0.14
N PHE A 203 -12.85 20.13 0.01
CA PHE A 203 -13.81 21.23 0.02
C PHE A 203 -14.97 21.00 1.01
N PRO A 204 -14.70 20.91 2.33
CA PRO A 204 -15.68 20.44 3.30
C PRO A 204 -16.71 21.50 3.72
N TYR A 205 -17.18 22.36 2.81
CA TYR A 205 -18.13 23.43 3.13
C TYR A 205 -19.58 22.95 3.21
N ARG A 206 -19.88 21.77 2.65
CA ARG A 206 -21.21 21.14 2.70
C ARG A 206 -21.28 20.16 3.87
N SER A 207 -22.27 20.34 4.74
CA SER A 207 -22.51 19.44 5.87
C SER A 207 -22.91 18.05 5.41
N VAL A 208 -22.29 17.01 5.98
CA VAL A 208 -22.70 15.62 5.74
C VAL A 208 -24.00 15.28 6.49
N PRO A 209 -25.04 14.74 5.82
CA PRO A 209 -26.27 14.30 6.45
C PRO A 209 -26.05 13.32 7.62
N SER A 210 -26.86 13.45 8.69
CA SER A 210 -26.81 12.55 9.85
C SER A 210 -27.01 11.07 9.48
N SER A 211 -27.77 10.78 8.42
CA SER A 211 -27.94 9.41 7.90
C SER A 211 -26.61 8.78 7.47
N LEU A 212 -25.77 9.51 6.73
CA LEU A 212 -24.46 9.02 6.28
C LEU A 212 -23.47 8.91 7.44
N ARG A 213 -23.53 9.81 8.42
CA ARG A 213 -22.72 9.68 9.65
C ARG A 213 -23.10 8.41 10.43
N LYS A 214 -24.39 8.12 10.55
CA LYS A 214 -24.88 6.88 11.17
C LYS A 214 -24.49 5.63 10.37
N GLU A 215 -24.51 5.70 9.04
CA GLU A 215 -24.01 4.63 8.18
C GLU A 215 -22.52 4.36 8.47
N LEU A 216 -21.70 5.40 8.49
CA LEU A 216 -20.27 5.26 8.78
C LEU A 216 -20.03 4.61 10.15
N VAL A 217 -20.74 5.05 11.18
CA VAL A 217 -20.71 4.42 12.51
C VAL A 217 -21.07 2.94 12.45
N ALA A 218 -22.10 2.56 11.67
CA ALA A 218 -22.48 1.16 11.50
C ALA A 218 -21.39 0.35 10.78
N VAL A 219 -20.79 0.90 9.71
CA VAL A 219 -19.68 0.28 8.98
C VAL A 219 -18.49 0.03 9.91
N PHE A 220 -18.07 1.01 10.71
CA PHE A 220 -16.95 0.85 11.63
C PHE A 220 -17.27 -0.10 12.81
N ARG A 221 -18.52 -0.16 13.28
CA ARG A 221 -18.94 -1.16 14.28
C ARG A 221 -18.90 -2.57 13.71
N GLN A 222 -19.38 -2.76 12.49
CA GLN A 222 -19.32 -4.05 11.80
C GLN A 222 -17.87 -4.46 11.53
N GLY A 223 -17.04 -3.57 10.98
CA GLY A 223 -15.62 -3.83 10.75
C GLY A 223 -14.86 -4.18 12.03
N ARG A 224 -15.15 -3.49 13.13
CA ARG A 224 -14.60 -3.83 14.45
C ARG A 224 -15.04 -5.22 14.92
N ALA A 225 -16.31 -5.56 14.75
CA ALA A 225 -16.82 -6.88 15.12
C ALA A 225 -16.14 -7.97 14.29
N ASP A 226 -16.05 -7.78 12.97
CA ASP A 226 -15.38 -8.69 12.05
C ASP A 226 -13.92 -8.95 12.46
N GLN A 227 -13.15 -7.89 12.73
CA GLN A 227 -11.76 -7.99 13.21
C GLN A 227 -11.63 -8.73 14.56
N LEU A 228 -12.61 -8.60 15.46
CA LEU A 228 -12.60 -9.30 16.74
C LEU A 228 -13.00 -10.78 16.62
N THR A 229 -13.77 -11.12 15.58
CA THR A 229 -14.31 -12.47 15.38
C THR A 229 -13.56 -13.28 14.32
N SER A 230 -12.75 -12.63 13.46
CA SER A 230 -12.09 -13.23 12.31
C SER A 230 -10.66 -12.72 12.14
N THR A 231 -9.70 -13.64 12.06
CA THR A 231 -8.29 -13.34 11.73
C THR A 231 -8.04 -13.06 10.25
N LEU A 232 -9.07 -13.25 9.41
CA LEU A 232 -9.05 -13.09 7.96
C LEU A 232 -9.96 -11.95 7.47
N SER A 233 -10.35 -11.04 8.38
CA SER A 233 -11.11 -9.85 8.03
C SER A 233 -10.43 -9.07 6.89
N THR A 234 -11.24 -8.56 5.97
CA THR A 234 -10.80 -7.69 4.88
C THR A 234 -10.89 -6.21 5.26
N PHE A 235 -11.44 -5.88 6.44
CA PHE A 235 -11.66 -4.50 6.84
C PHE A 235 -10.33 -3.72 6.96
N PRO A 236 -10.24 -2.47 6.48
CA PRO A 236 -8.95 -1.78 6.31
C PRO A 236 -8.31 -1.31 7.62
N TYR A 237 -9.01 -1.45 8.75
CA TYR A 237 -8.57 -0.99 10.07
C TYR A 237 -8.67 -2.11 11.09
N ASP A 238 -7.76 -2.13 12.07
CA ASP A 238 -7.83 -3.06 13.18
C ASP A 238 -8.95 -2.69 14.16
N ALA A 239 -9.30 -3.61 15.07
CA ALA A 239 -10.38 -3.41 16.02
C ALA A 239 -10.16 -2.19 16.96
N GLN A 240 -8.91 -1.85 17.25
CA GLN A 240 -8.55 -0.74 18.14
C GLN A 240 -8.66 0.59 17.39
N GLN A 241 -8.18 0.66 16.16
CA GLN A 241 -8.37 1.80 15.26
C GLN A 241 -9.86 2.07 15.03
N CYS A 242 -10.67 1.03 14.77
CA CYS A 242 -12.11 1.20 14.63
C CYS A 242 -12.75 1.80 15.89
N LYS A 243 -12.33 1.36 17.08
CA LYS A 243 -12.80 1.93 18.34
C LYS A 243 -12.43 3.41 18.47
N GLN A 244 -11.23 3.80 18.05
CA GLN A 244 -10.76 5.19 18.09
C GLN A 244 -11.53 6.07 17.09
N PHE A 245 -11.76 5.59 15.86
CA PHE A 245 -12.56 6.33 14.88
C PHE A 245 -14.01 6.52 15.31
N LEU A 246 -14.60 5.53 15.98
CA LEU A 246 -15.94 5.67 16.55
C LEU A 246 -16.03 6.74 17.65
N GLN A 247 -14.93 7.16 18.26
CA GLN A 247 -14.90 8.24 19.25
C GLN A 247 -14.84 9.63 18.62
N VAL A 248 -14.36 9.74 17.37
CA VAL A 248 -14.27 11.03 16.67
C VAL A 248 -15.50 11.33 15.81
N ILE A 249 -16.28 10.32 15.44
CA ILE A 249 -17.49 10.49 14.65
C ILE A 249 -18.64 10.92 15.58
N ASP A 250 -19.07 12.18 15.45
CA ASP A 250 -20.27 12.68 16.10
C ASP A 250 -21.48 12.59 15.17
N VAL A 251 -22.58 12.03 15.66
CA VAL A 251 -23.85 11.86 14.93
C VAL A 251 -24.97 12.75 15.46
N GLU A 252 -24.78 13.37 16.63
CA GLU A 252 -25.82 14.11 17.36
C GLU A 252 -25.78 15.61 17.05
N THR A 253 -24.58 16.18 16.89
CA THR A 253 -24.39 17.60 16.58
C THR A 253 -24.53 17.90 15.09
N ASP A 254 -24.73 19.18 14.76
CA ASP A 254 -24.66 19.64 13.37
C ASP A 254 -23.27 19.39 12.79
N CYS A 255 -23.22 18.98 11.52
CA CYS A 255 -21.96 18.64 10.86
C CYS A 255 -21.30 19.91 10.36
N ASP A 256 -20.28 20.38 11.07
CA ASP A 256 -19.41 21.46 10.63
C ASP A 256 -18.38 20.97 9.59
N GLU A 257 -17.54 21.90 9.12
CA GLU A 257 -16.52 21.64 8.10
C GLU A 257 -15.45 20.64 8.58
N TYR A 258 -15.11 20.67 9.87
CA TYR A 258 -14.14 19.74 10.47
C TYR A 258 -14.67 18.31 10.53
N MET A 259 -15.96 18.16 10.87
CA MET A 259 -16.64 16.89 10.85
C MET A 259 -16.82 16.39 9.40
N THR A 260 -17.23 17.23 8.46
CA THR A 260 -17.32 16.87 7.03
C THR A 260 -15.97 16.33 6.54
N TRP A 261 -14.86 17.04 6.81
CA TRP A 261 -13.51 16.60 6.47
C TRP A 261 -13.18 15.22 7.06
N THR A 262 -13.51 15.00 8.33
CA THR A 262 -13.26 13.72 9.03
C THR A 262 -14.06 12.58 8.40
N ILE A 263 -15.36 12.79 8.15
CA ILE A 263 -16.26 11.80 7.56
C ILE A 263 -15.84 11.46 6.13
N ALA A 264 -15.48 12.47 5.35
CA ALA A 264 -15.03 12.33 3.98
C ALA A 264 -13.79 11.44 3.88
N ARG A 265 -12.77 11.67 4.72
CA ARG A 265 -11.55 10.84 4.76
C ARG A 265 -11.83 9.37 5.05
N LEU A 266 -12.70 9.11 6.01
CA LEU A 266 -13.06 7.75 6.40
C LEU A 266 -13.85 7.06 5.29
N PHE A 267 -14.86 7.73 4.70
CA PHE A 267 -15.62 7.16 3.60
C PHE A 267 -14.79 6.97 2.31
N ALA A 268 -13.85 7.85 2.00
CA ALA A 268 -12.92 7.65 0.89
C ALA A 268 -12.15 6.33 1.05
N THR A 269 -11.66 6.06 2.26
CA THR A 269 -10.99 4.78 2.58
C THR A 269 -11.94 3.59 2.48
N ILE A 270 -13.19 3.73 2.96
CA ILE A 270 -14.20 2.66 2.84
C ILE A 270 -14.56 2.39 1.37
N ALA A 271 -14.69 3.42 0.54
CA ALA A 271 -14.97 3.29 -0.88
C ALA A 271 -13.83 2.56 -1.61
N ARG A 272 -12.58 2.94 -1.33
CA ARG A 272 -11.39 2.21 -1.83
C ARG A 272 -11.35 0.75 -1.37
N HIS A 273 -11.70 0.48 -0.12
CA HIS A 273 -11.82 -0.89 0.39
C HIS A 273 -12.92 -1.68 -0.33
N ARG A 274 -14.09 -1.08 -0.57
CA ARG A 274 -15.19 -1.69 -1.33
C ARG A 274 -14.79 -2.01 -2.78
N TYR A 275 -14.02 -1.12 -3.41
CA TYR A 275 -13.39 -1.37 -4.72
C TYR A 275 -12.48 -2.61 -4.69
N HIS A 276 -11.55 -2.69 -3.74
CA HIS A 276 -10.58 -3.80 -3.66
C HIS A 276 -11.24 -5.14 -3.31
N THR A 277 -12.37 -5.13 -2.62
CA THR A 277 -13.08 -6.33 -2.17
C THR A 277 -14.23 -6.75 -3.07
N PHE A 278 -14.45 -6.10 -4.22
CA PHE A 278 -15.58 -6.36 -5.11
C PHE A 278 -16.92 -6.35 -4.35
N PHE A 279 -17.07 -5.36 -3.48
CA PHE A 279 -18.16 -5.31 -2.52
C PHE A 279 -19.52 -5.27 -3.22
N GLY A 280 -20.42 -6.18 -2.83
CA GLY A 280 -21.77 -6.27 -3.41
C GLY A 280 -21.86 -7.08 -4.72
N GLU A 281 -20.76 -7.67 -5.17
CA GLU A 281 -20.73 -8.56 -6.34
C GLU A 281 -20.69 -10.05 -5.95
N ASP A 282 -21.06 -10.93 -6.87
CA ASP A 282 -21.08 -12.39 -6.64
C ASP A 282 -19.70 -12.97 -6.29
N HIS A 283 -18.64 -12.29 -6.74
CA HIS A 283 -17.25 -12.65 -6.47
C HIS A 283 -16.61 -11.74 -5.40
N ALA A 284 -17.40 -11.13 -4.51
CA ALA A 284 -16.90 -10.35 -3.39
C ALA A 284 -15.82 -11.10 -2.59
N ARG A 285 -14.70 -10.42 -2.28
CA ARG A 285 -13.67 -10.93 -1.38
C ARG A 285 -14.16 -10.81 0.06
N ILE A 286 -14.62 -11.93 0.63
CA ILE A 286 -15.16 -12.01 1.99
C ILE A 286 -14.10 -12.44 3.02
N SER A 287 -12.95 -12.91 2.56
CA SER A 287 -11.82 -13.32 3.39
C SER A 287 -10.51 -12.88 2.73
N ARG A 288 -9.54 -12.43 3.53
CA ARG A 288 -8.29 -11.82 3.06
C ARG A 288 -7.46 -12.74 2.15
N ASP A 289 -7.50 -14.04 2.41
CA ASP A 289 -6.76 -15.09 1.69
C ASP A 289 -7.39 -15.47 0.34
N GLN A 290 -8.60 -14.99 0.05
CA GLN A 290 -9.28 -15.27 -1.20
C GLN A 290 -8.69 -14.47 -2.35
N LYS A 291 -8.10 -15.21 -3.30
CA LYS A 291 -7.65 -14.66 -4.58
C LYS A 291 -8.81 -14.58 -5.57
N ARG A 292 -8.78 -13.56 -6.43
CA ARG A 292 -9.77 -13.20 -7.44
C ARG A 292 -9.17 -13.16 -8.83
N PHE A 293 -7.85 -12.94 -8.92
CA PHE A 293 -7.13 -13.04 -10.18
C PHE A 293 -6.40 -14.38 -10.27
N GLU A 294 -6.06 -14.76 -11.51
CA GLU A 294 -5.28 -15.96 -11.74
C GLU A 294 -3.91 -15.86 -11.07
N VAL A 295 -3.56 -16.90 -10.31
CA VAL A 295 -2.25 -16.97 -9.67
C VAL A 295 -1.21 -17.22 -10.76
N ILE A 296 -0.32 -16.26 -10.97
CA ILE A 296 0.86 -16.43 -11.82
C ILE A 296 1.68 -17.59 -11.24
N LYS A 297 1.76 -18.69 -12.00
CA LYS A 297 2.55 -19.85 -11.61
C LYS A 297 4.00 -19.62 -12.01
N TYR A 298 4.85 -19.35 -11.02
CA TYR A 298 6.28 -19.23 -11.23
C TYR A 298 6.94 -20.61 -11.36
N GLU A 299 7.76 -20.79 -12.39
CA GLU A 299 8.52 -22.03 -12.55
C GLU A 299 9.69 -22.09 -11.57
N ARG A 300 9.81 -23.22 -10.86
CA ARG A 300 10.94 -23.47 -9.96
C ARG A 300 12.09 -24.12 -10.69
N THR A 301 13.10 -23.32 -11.01
CA THR A 301 14.38 -23.82 -11.55
C THR A 301 15.09 -24.73 -10.54
N PHE A 302 15.98 -25.59 -11.04
CA PHE A 302 16.77 -26.49 -10.20
C PHE A 302 17.59 -25.74 -9.15
N VAL A 303 18.17 -24.59 -9.51
CA VAL A 303 18.98 -23.74 -8.63
C VAL A 303 18.14 -23.24 -7.45
N ILE A 304 16.93 -22.75 -7.71
CA ILE A 304 16.00 -22.27 -6.66
C ILE A 304 15.65 -23.42 -5.69
N LYS A 305 15.38 -24.63 -6.20
CA LYS A 305 15.13 -25.80 -5.37
C LYS A 305 16.34 -26.18 -4.51
N LEU A 306 17.53 -26.15 -5.08
CA LEU A 306 18.78 -26.47 -4.38
C LEU A 306 19.06 -25.47 -3.24
N ILE A 307 18.91 -24.17 -3.51
CA ILE A 307 19.08 -23.12 -2.50
C ILE A 307 18.05 -23.29 -1.39
N SER A 308 16.77 -23.52 -1.72
CA SER A 308 15.73 -23.76 -0.72
C SER A 308 16.04 -24.99 0.16
N ALA A 309 16.61 -26.05 -0.41
CA ALA A 309 17.05 -27.21 0.35
C ALA A 309 18.22 -26.89 1.29
N LEU A 310 19.23 -26.14 0.82
CA LEU A 310 20.36 -25.68 1.64
C LEU A 310 19.91 -24.73 2.77
N LEU A 311 18.79 -24.03 2.58
CA LEU A 311 18.17 -23.17 3.59
C LEU A 311 17.17 -23.93 4.50
N PHE A 312 17.28 -25.26 4.59
CA PHE A 312 16.42 -26.12 5.42
C PHE A 312 14.92 -25.98 5.10
N ASN A 313 14.57 -25.60 3.87
CA ASN A 313 13.22 -25.28 3.43
C ASN A 313 12.50 -24.17 4.23
N LEU A 314 13.22 -23.39 5.05
CA LEU A 314 12.70 -22.16 5.67
C LEU A 314 12.07 -21.18 4.66
N PRO A 315 12.61 -21.02 3.42
CA PRO A 315 12.00 -20.14 2.43
C PRO A 315 10.59 -20.54 2.03
N LYS A 316 10.19 -21.82 2.19
CA LYS A 316 8.83 -22.26 1.85
C LYS A 316 7.79 -21.58 2.75
N THR A 317 8.06 -21.48 4.06
CA THR A 317 7.18 -20.80 5.00
C THR A 317 7.15 -19.30 4.75
N ARG A 318 8.33 -18.67 4.59
CA ARG A 318 8.42 -17.22 4.30
C ARG A 318 7.76 -16.84 2.97
N LEU A 319 7.84 -17.71 1.96
CA LEU A 319 7.16 -17.51 0.68
C LEU A 319 5.64 -17.58 0.83
N ALA A 320 5.12 -18.52 1.63
CA ALA A 320 3.68 -18.59 1.88
C ALA A 320 3.18 -17.31 2.57
N GLU A 321 3.88 -16.86 3.63
CA GLU A 321 3.56 -15.61 4.33
C GLU A 321 3.59 -14.40 3.39
N LEU A 322 4.62 -14.26 2.54
CA LEU A 322 4.69 -13.16 1.57
C LEU A 322 3.56 -13.20 0.52
N ASN A 323 3.19 -14.40 0.05
CA ASN A 323 2.07 -14.54 -0.88
C ASN A 323 0.71 -14.23 -0.23
N ASP A 324 0.56 -14.48 1.06
CA ASP A 324 -0.66 -14.18 1.83
C ASP A 324 -0.79 -12.68 2.16
N LEU A 325 0.35 -11.97 2.22
CA LEU A 325 0.40 -10.53 2.47
C LEU A 325 0.05 -9.68 1.23
N ALA A 326 0.21 -10.25 0.04
CA ALA A 326 0.03 -9.59 -1.25
C ALA A 326 -0.99 -10.34 -2.14
N ALA A 327 -2.15 -10.68 -1.58
CA ALA A 327 -3.20 -11.32 -2.37
C ALA A 327 -3.81 -10.30 -3.36
N ASP A 328 -3.71 -10.60 -4.66
CA ASP A 328 -4.25 -9.76 -5.76
C ASP A 328 -3.80 -8.29 -5.72
N ASP A 329 -2.52 -8.05 -5.41
CA ASP A 329 -1.93 -6.71 -5.25
C ASP A 329 -2.57 -5.84 -4.14
N VAL A 330 -3.38 -6.45 -3.26
CA VAL A 330 -3.92 -5.79 -2.08
C VAL A 330 -3.04 -6.08 -0.88
N ALA A 331 -2.35 -5.03 -0.42
CA ALA A 331 -1.48 -5.10 0.73
C ALA A 331 -2.15 -4.50 1.97
N TYR A 332 -2.22 -5.29 3.05
CA TYR A 332 -2.76 -4.83 4.34
C TYR A 332 -1.61 -4.40 5.25
N ALA A 333 -1.48 -3.09 5.48
CA ALA A 333 -0.41 -2.51 6.29
C ALA A 333 -0.31 -3.13 7.70
N ILE A 334 -1.46 -3.48 8.30
CA ILE A 334 -1.55 -4.09 9.64
C ILE A 334 -0.81 -5.43 9.66
N HIS A 335 -1.08 -6.31 8.71
CA HIS A 335 -0.47 -7.64 8.64
C HIS A 335 0.99 -7.58 8.19
N TRP A 336 1.33 -6.66 7.29
CA TRP A 336 2.72 -6.41 6.96
C TRP A 336 3.53 -5.97 8.19
N ARG A 337 2.98 -5.07 9.00
CA ARG A 337 3.64 -4.59 10.22
C ARG A 337 3.90 -5.74 11.20
N GLU A 338 2.94 -6.63 11.40
CA GLU A 338 3.11 -7.83 12.23
C GLU A 338 4.22 -8.75 11.69
N PHE A 339 4.19 -9.03 10.40
CA PHE A 339 5.21 -9.83 9.71
C PHE A 339 6.60 -9.20 9.78
N ALA A 340 6.72 -7.91 9.52
CA ALA A 340 7.97 -7.17 9.54
C ALA A 340 8.60 -7.16 10.94
N VAL A 341 7.80 -6.99 12.00
CA VAL A 341 8.27 -7.09 13.39
C VAL A 341 8.83 -8.48 13.69
N GLU A 342 8.19 -9.54 13.19
CA GLU A 342 8.68 -10.90 13.35
C GLU A 342 10.01 -11.14 12.61
N LEU A 343 10.12 -10.66 11.37
CA LEU A 343 11.36 -10.72 10.59
C LEU A 343 12.52 -9.99 11.29
N LEU A 344 12.29 -8.75 11.71
CA LEU A 344 13.29 -7.93 12.41
C LEU A 344 13.77 -8.60 13.70
N ARG A 345 12.85 -9.20 14.46
CA ARG A 345 13.21 -9.99 15.65
C ARG A 345 14.02 -11.23 15.26
N GLY A 346 13.58 -11.98 14.25
CA GLY A 346 14.27 -13.19 13.80
C GLY A 346 15.71 -12.92 13.31
N TRP A 347 15.93 -11.83 12.59
CA TRP A 347 17.28 -11.43 12.16
C TRP A 347 18.14 -10.95 13.34
N ARG A 348 17.55 -10.25 14.31
CA ARG A 348 18.25 -9.86 15.54
C ARG A 348 18.70 -11.07 16.37
N ASP A 349 17.81 -12.04 16.55
CA ASP A 349 18.12 -13.29 17.26
C ASP A 349 19.21 -14.09 16.52
N SER A 350 19.13 -14.14 15.18
CA SER A 350 20.14 -14.78 14.34
C SER A 350 21.51 -14.08 14.45
N SER A 351 21.52 -12.75 14.56
CA SER A 351 22.73 -11.95 14.79
C SER A 351 23.40 -12.28 16.13
N TYR A 352 22.62 -12.33 17.22
CA TYR A 352 23.15 -12.68 18.54
C TYR A 352 23.71 -14.10 18.60
N LEU A 353 22.99 -15.07 18.01
CA LEU A 353 23.47 -16.46 17.92
C LEU A 353 24.72 -16.56 17.06
N SER A 354 24.76 -15.86 15.92
CA SER A 354 25.93 -15.81 15.04
C SER A 354 27.16 -15.27 15.76
N ALA A 355 27.03 -14.17 16.50
CA ALA A 355 28.12 -13.59 17.28
C ALA A 355 28.64 -14.56 18.36
N GLY A 356 27.74 -15.21 19.09
CA GLY A 356 28.10 -16.22 20.09
C GLY A 356 28.83 -17.42 19.48
N LEU A 357 28.31 -17.96 18.37
CA LEU A 357 28.93 -19.07 17.64
C LEU A 357 30.29 -18.70 17.07
N LEU A 358 30.43 -17.47 16.55
CA LEU A 358 31.71 -16.96 16.04
C LEU A 358 32.78 -16.97 17.14
N MET A 359 32.44 -16.48 18.34
CA MET A 359 33.35 -16.48 19.49
C MET A 359 33.74 -17.90 19.93
N ILE A 360 32.77 -18.82 20.02
CA ILE A 360 33.02 -20.21 20.42
C ILE A 360 33.86 -20.95 19.35
N ALA A 361 33.51 -20.82 18.08
CA ALA A 361 34.21 -21.49 17.00
C ALA A 361 35.64 -20.97 16.83
N ALA A 362 35.83 -19.63 16.87
CA ALA A 362 37.16 -19.02 16.76
C ALA A 362 38.09 -19.46 17.90
N THR A 363 37.61 -19.45 19.14
CA THR A 363 38.40 -19.91 20.30
C THR A 363 38.69 -21.41 20.26
N SER A 364 37.75 -22.22 19.76
CA SER A 364 37.93 -23.68 19.68
C SER A 364 38.99 -24.10 18.64
N ILE A 365 39.08 -23.38 17.52
CA ILE A 365 40.07 -23.63 16.45
C ILE A 365 41.48 -23.27 16.89
N SER A 366 41.66 -22.29 17.78
CA SER A 366 42.98 -21.89 18.28
C SER A 366 43.69 -22.97 19.12
N ARG A 367 43.00 -24.06 19.47
CA ARG A 367 43.59 -25.21 20.16
C ARG A 367 44.26 -26.17 19.16
N PRO A 368 45.18 -27.03 19.60
CA PRO A 368 45.72 -28.10 18.75
C PRO A 368 44.58 -28.97 18.22
N ASN A 369 44.45 -29.07 16.90
CA ASN A 369 43.38 -29.77 16.21
C ASN A 369 43.95 -30.59 15.05
N ASN A 370 43.35 -31.74 14.77
CA ASN A 370 43.62 -32.47 13.53
C ASN A 370 43.09 -31.68 12.31
N PRO A 371 43.59 -31.94 11.08
CA PRO A 371 43.27 -31.13 9.90
C PRO A 371 41.77 -31.14 9.54
N ILE A 372 41.08 -32.25 9.81
CA ILE A 372 39.64 -32.40 9.55
C ILE A 372 38.84 -31.49 10.49
N SER A 373 39.16 -31.54 11.79
CA SER A 373 38.59 -30.67 12.80
C SER A 373 38.84 -29.19 12.47
N ALA A 374 40.08 -28.82 12.11
CA ALA A 374 40.41 -27.44 11.76
C ALA A 374 39.60 -26.92 10.55
N ALA A 375 39.40 -27.75 9.53
CA ALA A 375 38.57 -27.41 8.36
C ALA A 375 37.09 -27.21 8.72
N LEU A 376 36.51 -28.11 9.51
CA LEU A 376 35.11 -28.01 9.97
C LEU A 376 34.88 -26.78 10.86
N GLY A 377 35.82 -26.49 11.77
CA GLY A 377 35.78 -25.30 12.61
C GLY A 377 35.84 -24.02 11.78
N SER A 378 36.74 -23.97 10.79
CA SER A 378 36.86 -22.82 9.88
C SER A 378 35.58 -22.58 9.08
N ALA A 379 34.93 -23.64 8.59
CA ALA A 379 33.62 -23.55 7.95
C ALA A 379 32.55 -22.98 8.91
N SER A 380 32.53 -23.43 10.16
CA SER A 380 31.63 -22.88 11.20
C SER A 380 31.84 -21.38 11.43
N VAL A 381 33.08 -20.91 11.46
CA VAL A 381 33.44 -19.49 11.61
C VAL A 381 32.94 -18.67 10.41
N VAL A 382 33.20 -19.12 9.18
CA VAL A 382 32.75 -18.43 7.97
C VAL A 382 31.23 -18.34 7.91
N LEU A 383 30.54 -19.42 8.26
CA LEU A 383 29.08 -19.46 8.29
C LEU A 383 28.49 -18.57 9.40
N ALA A 384 29.09 -18.56 10.60
CA ALA A 384 28.70 -17.63 11.67
C ALA A 384 28.90 -16.17 11.26
N LEU A 385 30.04 -15.85 10.64
CA LEU A 385 30.31 -14.50 10.12
C LEU A 385 29.31 -14.12 9.03
N GLY A 386 28.99 -15.04 8.11
CA GLY A 386 27.96 -14.83 7.10
C GLY A 386 26.57 -14.60 7.71
N GLY A 387 26.20 -15.35 8.76
CA GLY A 387 24.96 -15.14 9.52
C GLY A 387 24.89 -13.76 10.17
N LEU A 388 26.01 -13.31 10.75
CA LEU A 388 26.14 -11.98 11.36
C LEU A 388 26.03 -10.87 10.32
N VAL A 389 26.77 -10.96 9.21
CA VAL A 389 26.77 -9.97 8.13
C VAL A 389 25.40 -9.90 7.46
N SER A 390 24.81 -11.04 7.10
CA SER A 390 23.47 -11.07 6.47
C SER A 390 22.38 -10.53 7.39
N SER A 391 22.41 -10.87 8.68
CA SER A 391 21.49 -10.27 9.67
C SER A 391 21.68 -8.75 9.77
N GLY A 392 22.93 -8.28 9.83
CA GLY A 392 23.26 -6.86 9.92
C GLY A 392 22.81 -6.07 8.70
N LEU A 393 23.05 -6.60 7.49
CA LEU A 393 22.61 -5.98 6.23
C LEU A 393 21.08 -5.88 6.16
N LEU A 394 20.35 -6.95 6.49
CA LEU A 394 18.89 -6.94 6.50
C LEU A 394 18.34 -5.98 7.56
N LEU A 395 18.90 -5.99 8.78
CA LEU A 395 18.51 -5.04 9.82
C LEU A 395 18.79 -3.59 9.40
N GLN A 396 19.91 -3.31 8.75
CA GLN A 396 20.26 -1.97 8.27
C GLN A 396 19.34 -1.53 7.12
N TRP A 397 19.06 -2.42 6.17
CA TRP A 397 18.13 -2.16 5.07
C TRP A 397 16.75 -1.74 5.59
N TYR A 398 16.28 -2.41 6.64
CA TYR A 398 15.01 -2.10 7.29
C TYR A 398 15.15 -1.16 8.51
N ALA A 399 16.33 -0.65 8.83
CA ALA A 399 16.53 0.29 9.94
C ALA A 399 15.99 1.68 9.62
N GLY A 400 16.07 2.10 8.35
CA GLY A 400 15.45 3.33 7.85
C GLY A 400 13.93 3.22 7.68
N ALA A 401 13.42 1.98 7.58
CA ALA A 401 12.01 1.67 7.61
C ALA A 401 11.54 1.64 9.08
N ASP A 402 11.44 2.82 9.69
CA ASP A 402 10.79 2.97 10.99
C ASP A 402 9.46 2.21 10.95
N THR A 403 9.30 1.18 11.80
CA THR A 403 8.10 0.32 11.83
C THR A 403 6.77 1.09 11.97
N ARG A 404 6.84 2.37 12.36
CA ARG A 404 5.72 3.31 12.44
C ARG A 404 5.34 3.97 11.11
N LYS A 405 6.20 3.89 10.09
CA LYS A 405 6.03 4.49 8.75
C LYS A 405 5.51 3.53 7.68
N PHE A 406 5.20 2.28 8.05
CA PHE A 406 4.54 1.35 7.12
C PHE A 406 3.07 1.73 6.95
N ASP A 407 2.80 2.78 6.17
CA ASP A 407 1.47 3.08 5.69
C ASP A 407 1.08 2.13 4.54
N ALA A 408 -0.22 2.05 4.23
CA ALA A 408 -0.71 1.14 3.18
C ALA A 408 -0.07 1.40 1.80
N PRO A 409 0.08 2.66 1.33
CA PRO A 409 0.76 2.95 0.08
C PRO A 409 2.21 2.46 0.05
N PHE A 410 3.00 2.73 1.10
CA PHE A 410 4.39 2.28 1.19
C PHE A 410 4.47 0.76 1.12
N VAL A 411 3.60 0.05 1.86
CA VAL A 411 3.60 -1.42 1.88
C VAL A 411 3.26 -1.99 0.51
N ALA A 412 2.23 -1.45 -0.16
CA ALA A 412 1.86 -1.88 -1.50
C ALA A 412 3.02 -1.67 -2.50
N THR A 413 3.63 -0.49 -2.50
CA THR A 413 4.81 -0.19 -3.33
C THR A 413 5.98 -1.10 -2.99
N HIS A 414 6.26 -1.32 -1.71
CA HIS A 414 7.36 -2.17 -1.28
C HIS A 414 7.18 -3.63 -1.72
N LEU A 415 5.99 -4.20 -1.53
CA LEU A 415 5.67 -5.56 -1.98
C LEU A 415 5.81 -5.68 -3.51
N GLY A 416 5.33 -4.68 -4.24
CA GLY A 416 5.52 -4.58 -5.70
C GLY A 416 6.98 -4.45 -6.14
N LEU A 417 7.87 -3.87 -5.32
CA LEU A 417 9.29 -3.73 -5.64
C LEU A 417 10.10 -5.01 -5.36
N ILE A 418 9.71 -5.81 -4.38
CA ILE A 418 10.45 -7.01 -3.98
C ILE A 418 10.03 -8.27 -4.76
N ILE A 419 8.95 -8.19 -5.56
CA ILE A 419 8.51 -9.31 -6.40
C ILE A 419 9.43 -9.47 -7.61
N CYS A 420 9.94 -10.69 -7.84
CA CYS A 420 10.73 -11.00 -9.02
C CYS A 420 9.81 -11.40 -10.18
N PRO A 421 9.93 -10.82 -11.39
CA PRO A 421 9.06 -11.15 -12.52
C PRO A 421 9.03 -12.64 -12.89
N ARG A 422 10.15 -13.36 -12.72
CA ARG A 422 10.25 -14.78 -13.07
C ARG A 422 9.98 -15.75 -11.91
N HIS A 423 10.19 -15.33 -10.67
CA HIS A 423 10.22 -16.23 -9.51
C HIS A 423 9.31 -15.77 -8.36
N GLY A 424 8.53 -14.71 -8.54
CA GLY A 424 7.70 -14.11 -7.50
C GLY A 424 8.53 -13.70 -6.29
N TYR A 425 8.01 -13.97 -5.10
CA TYR A 425 8.69 -13.68 -3.83
C TYR A 425 9.75 -14.71 -3.42
N GLU A 426 9.99 -15.78 -4.19
CA GLU A 426 10.86 -16.87 -3.76
C GLU A 426 12.32 -16.44 -3.48
N PRO A 427 12.97 -15.60 -4.34
CA PRO A 427 14.31 -15.10 -4.04
C PRO A 427 14.37 -14.27 -2.75
N MET A 428 13.32 -13.48 -2.46
CA MET A 428 13.26 -12.68 -1.24
C MET A 428 12.99 -13.54 -0.01
N ALA A 429 12.12 -14.54 -0.12
CA ALA A 429 11.92 -15.53 0.94
C ALA A 429 13.23 -16.28 1.28
N GLN A 430 14.06 -16.57 0.28
CA GLN A 430 15.40 -17.13 0.47
C GLN A 430 16.33 -16.16 1.18
N ALA A 431 16.40 -14.90 0.74
CA ALA A 431 17.19 -13.86 1.38
C ALA A 431 16.79 -13.65 2.86
N TYR A 432 15.49 -13.60 3.16
CA TYR A 432 14.98 -13.42 4.53
C TYR A 432 15.27 -14.62 5.43
N SER A 433 15.41 -15.81 4.85
CA SER A 433 15.73 -17.06 5.57
C SER A 433 17.23 -17.31 5.75
N LEU A 434 18.07 -16.62 4.97
CA LEU A 434 19.51 -16.84 4.90
C LEU A 434 20.22 -16.73 6.26
N PRO A 435 20.00 -15.69 7.10
CA PRO A 435 20.75 -15.56 8.33
C PRO A 435 20.54 -16.74 9.30
N ARG A 436 19.30 -17.21 9.40
CA ARG A 436 18.94 -18.34 10.27
C ARG A 436 19.51 -19.66 9.74
N ALA A 437 19.51 -19.87 8.44
CA ALA A 437 20.12 -21.06 7.84
C ALA A 437 21.64 -21.09 8.05
N LEU A 438 22.32 -19.96 7.93
CA LEU A 438 23.76 -19.86 8.18
C LEU A 438 24.11 -20.16 9.64
N VAL A 439 23.28 -19.70 10.60
CA VAL A 439 23.39 -20.09 12.02
C VAL A 439 23.27 -21.60 12.19
N PHE A 440 22.29 -22.25 11.56
CA PHE A 440 22.11 -23.71 11.65
C PHE A 440 23.30 -24.47 11.07
N TRP A 441 23.80 -24.07 9.91
CA TRP A 441 25.01 -24.67 9.35
C TRP A 441 26.21 -24.47 10.26
N SER A 442 26.41 -23.27 10.82
CA SER A 442 27.47 -23.00 11.79
C SER A 442 27.40 -23.95 13.00
N ILE A 443 26.20 -24.15 13.58
CA ILE A 443 25.99 -25.11 14.68
C ILE A 443 26.38 -26.54 14.27
N ILE A 444 25.94 -27.00 13.09
CA ILE A 444 26.25 -28.35 12.60
C ILE A 444 27.75 -28.53 12.42
N PHE A 445 28.42 -27.59 11.75
CA PHE A 445 29.87 -27.65 11.53
C PHE A 445 30.67 -27.53 12.83
N LEU A 446 30.20 -26.71 13.80
CA LEU A 446 30.80 -26.62 15.13
C LEU A 446 30.68 -27.95 15.89
N ALA A 447 29.52 -28.61 15.82
CA ALA A 447 29.32 -29.91 16.45
C ALA A 447 30.24 -30.98 15.83
N LEU A 448 30.38 -30.99 14.49
CA LEU A 448 31.28 -31.89 13.78
C LEU A 448 32.76 -31.59 14.10
N HIS A 449 33.14 -30.31 14.21
CA HIS A 449 34.46 -29.87 14.65
C HIS A 449 34.76 -30.42 16.05
N MET A 450 33.86 -30.24 17.01
CA MET A 450 34.04 -30.74 18.38
C MET A 450 34.14 -32.27 18.40
N LEU A 451 33.30 -32.99 17.65
CA LEU A 451 33.34 -34.44 17.59
C LEU A 451 34.64 -34.95 16.96
N SER A 452 35.07 -34.38 15.84
CA SER A 452 36.30 -34.77 15.15
C SER A 452 37.57 -34.40 15.93
N ALA A 453 37.57 -33.30 16.69
CA ALA A 453 38.67 -32.93 17.58
C ALA A 453 38.90 -33.96 18.71
N VAL A 454 37.86 -34.71 19.08
CA VAL A 454 37.91 -35.69 20.16
C VAL A 454 38.35 -37.08 19.69
N VAL A 455 38.15 -37.42 18.41
CA VAL A 455 38.46 -38.75 17.84
C VAL A 455 39.94 -38.84 17.44
N ASP A 456 40.85 -38.44 18.34
CA ASP A 456 42.21 -38.97 18.36
C ASP A 456 42.22 -40.20 19.28
N LEU A 457 42.78 -41.33 18.81
CA LEU A 457 42.56 -42.69 19.33
C LEU A 457 42.88 -42.88 20.83
N THR A 458 43.65 -41.98 21.44
CA THR A 458 43.99 -41.95 22.88
C THR A 458 42.97 -41.18 23.75
N GLY A 459 42.15 -40.29 23.18
CA GLY A 459 41.13 -39.49 23.87
C GLY A 459 39.78 -40.19 24.07
N LEU A 460 39.50 -41.25 23.30
CA LEU A 460 38.25 -42.00 23.35
C LEU A 460 37.96 -42.62 24.73
N ILE A 461 39.03 -43.01 25.45
CA ILE A 461 38.94 -43.64 26.78
C ILE A 461 38.66 -42.60 27.86
N VAL A 462 39.17 -41.37 27.72
CA VAL A 462 39.01 -40.29 28.72
C VAL A 462 37.65 -39.60 28.59
N GLN A 463 37.04 -39.59 27.41
CA GLN A 463 35.81 -38.84 27.12
C GLN A 463 34.52 -39.68 27.04
N ALA A 464 34.60 -40.99 27.29
CA ALA A 464 33.43 -41.87 27.32
C ALA A 464 32.26 -41.38 28.22
N PRO A 465 32.49 -40.75 29.39
CA PRO A 465 31.41 -40.19 30.21
C PRO A 465 30.70 -39.00 29.56
N ALA A 466 31.44 -38.16 28.82
CA ALA A 466 30.89 -37.00 28.12
C ALA A 466 30.04 -37.43 26.92
N PHE A 467 30.46 -38.46 26.19
CA PHE A 467 29.65 -39.07 25.12
C PHE A 467 28.39 -39.75 25.64
N LEU A 468 28.46 -40.41 26.81
CA LEU A 468 27.29 -40.98 27.47
C LEU A 468 26.28 -39.88 27.84
N LEU A 469 26.75 -38.80 28.47
CA LEU A 469 25.93 -37.63 28.84
C LEU A 469 25.33 -36.94 27.61
N ALA A 470 26.12 -36.74 26.55
CA ALA A 470 25.63 -36.18 25.29
C ALA A 470 24.59 -37.10 24.64
N GLY A 471 24.79 -38.42 24.68
CA GLY A 471 23.83 -39.41 24.21
C GLY A 471 22.52 -39.36 24.99
N ILE A 472 22.58 -39.30 26.33
CA ILE A 472 21.40 -39.14 27.19
C ILE A 472 20.68 -37.83 26.88
N PHE A 473 21.42 -36.74 26.67
CA PHE A 473 20.85 -35.44 26.34
C PHE A 473 20.16 -35.44 24.97
N VAL A 474 20.77 -36.05 23.95
CA VAL A 474 20.17 -36.22 22.63
C VAL A 474 18.92 -37.09 22.71
N ILE A 475 18.94 -38.19 23.46
CA ILE A 475 17.76 -39.04 23.69
C ILE A 475 16.65 -38.23 24.38
N ALA A 476 16.99 -37.42 25.39
CA ALA A 476 16.03 -36.56 26.08
C ALA A 476 15.43 -35.49 25.15
N ILE A 477 16.23 -34.88 24.26
CA ILE A 477 15.74 -33.94 23.24
C ILE A 477 14.85 -34.64 22.23
N CYS A 478 15.22 -35.84 21.77
CA CYS A 478 14.40 -36.63 20.84
C CYS A 478 13.06 -37.02 21.47
N GLN A 479 13.07 -37.44 22.74
CA GLN A 479 11.85 -37.74 23.50
C GLN A 479 11.00 -36.49 23.74
N LEU A 480 11.62 -35.36 24.07
CA LEU A 480 10.92 -34.07 24.21
C LEU A 480 10.31 -33.62 22.89
N HIS A 481 11.04 -33.74 21.78
CA HIS A 481 10.56 -33.39 20.44
C HIS A 481 9.42 -34.31 19.99
N GLN A 482 9.50 -35.62 20.25
CA GLN A 482 8.38 -36.55 20.01
C GLN A 482 7.18 -36.20 20.89
N SER A 483 7.39 -35.91 22.18
CA SER A 483 6.32 -35.54 23.11
C SER A 483 5.62 -34.25 22.68
N LEU A 484 6.38 -33.23 22.28
CA LEU A 484 5.85 -31.98 21.73
C LEU A 484 5.10 -32.22 20.42
N ARG A 485 5.64 -33.01 19.49
CA ARG A 485 4.94 -33.37 18.24
C ARG A 485 3.61 -34.07 18.51
N CYS A 486 3.57 -35.03 19.44
CA CYS A 486 2.35 -35.71 19.83
C CYS A 486 1.34 -34.75 20.47
N ALA A 487 1.78 -33.88 21.39
CA ALA A 487 0.91 -32.90 22.04
C ALA A 487 0.27 -31.92 21.03
N PHE A 488 1.06 -31.41 20.08
CA PHE A 488 0.54 -30.48 19.05
C PHE A 488 -0.27 -31.17 17.96
N ALA A 489 -0.01 -32.46 17.65
CA ALA A 489 -0.84 -33.24 16.73
C ALA A 489 -2.23 -33.55 17.31
N VAL A 490 -2.34 -33.78 18.63
CA VAL A 490 -3.64 -33.95 19.31
C VAL A 490 -4.42 -32.63 19.31
N ALA A 491 -3.74 -31.50 19.57
CA ALA A 491 -4.37 -30.17 19.52
C ALA A 491 -4.88 -29.77 18.12
N SER A 492 -4.24 -30.24 17.04
CA SER A 492 -4.73 -30.03 15.67
C SER A 492 -5.94 -30.92 15.33
N VAL A 493 -5.97 -32.16 15.83
CA VAL A 493 -7.09 -33.10 15.60
C VAL A 493 -8.34 -32.70 16.41
N GLU A 494 -8.18 -32.13 17.61
CA GLU A 494 -9.31 -31.57 18.37
C GLU A 494 -9.87 -30.31 17.72
N LYS A 495 -9.04 -29.48 17.07
CA LYS A 495 -9.53 -28.34 16.28
C LYS A 495 -10.34 -28.75 15.06
N GLU A 496 -10.00 -29.84 14.38
CA GLU A 496 -10.79 -30.37 13.25
C GLU A 496 -12.12 -31.02 13.65
N LYS A 497 -12.29 -31.45 14.92
CA LYS A 497 -13.54 -32.04 15.41
C LYS A 497 -14.56 -31.05 15.96
N VAL A 498 -14.19 -29.76 16.05
CA VAL A 498 -15.02 -28.69 16.65
C VAL A 498 -15.50 -27.67 15.61
N TYR A 499 -15.20 -27.87 14.32
CA TYR A 499 -15.79 -27.10 13.21
C TYR A 499 -16.76 -27.94 12.39
#